data_AF-A0A966MNI8-F1
#
_entry.id   AF-A0A966MNI8-F1
#
_cell.length_a   1.000
_cell.length_b   1.000
_cell.length_c   1.000
_cell.angle_alpha   90.00
_cell.angle_beta   90.00
_cell.angle_gamma   90.00
#
_symmetry.space_group_name_H-M   'P 1'
#
loop_
_entity.id
_entity.type
_entity.pdbx_description
1 polymer ?
#
loop_
_entity_poly.entity_id
_entity_poly.type
_entity_poly.pdbx_seq_one_letter_code
_entity_poly.pdbx_strand_id
1 'polypeptide(L)' 'MSIGIWQIAIVVILVVLLFGRGKISSLMGDVAKGIKSFKKGMASDITDEPEPKNISEEKQDSNNKD' A
#
# COMPACT_ATOMS: atom_id res chain seq x y z
N MET A 1 11.97 -22.88 -21.50
CA MET A 1 12.21 -21.48 -21.11
C MET A 1 11.08 -21.05 -20.20
N SER A 2 11.18 -21.33 -18.90
CA SER A 2 10.15 -20.96 -17.94
C SER A 2 10.30 -19.48 -17.59
N ILE A 3 9.20 -18.74 -17.60
CA ILE A 3 9.14 -17.40 -17.01
C ILE A 3 9.34 -17.61 -15.51
N GLY A 4 10.55 -17.35 -15.05
CA GLY A 4 10.94 -17.42 -13.66
C GLY A 4 10.79 -16.08 -12.97
N ILE A 5 10.94 -16.11 -11.65
CA ILE A 5 10.94 -14.91 -10.79
C ILE A 5 12.00 -13.89 -11.25
N TRP A 6 13.10 -14.36 -11.83
CA TRP A 6 14.17 -13.51 -12.38
C TRP A 6 13.72 -12.60 -13.53
N GLN A 7 12.88 -13.09 -14.44
CA GLN A 7 12.35 -12.30 -15.55
C GLN A 7 11.37 -11.23 -15.05
N ILE A 8 10.56 -11.57 -14.05
CA ILE A 8 9.58 -10.63 -13.46
C ILE A 8 10.33 -9.48 -12.75
N ALA A 9 11.41 -9.76 -12.03
CA ALA A 9 12.22 -8.72 -11.38
C ALA A 9 12.79 -7.71 -12.39
N ILE A 10 13.29 -8.19 -13.54
CA ILE A 10 13.80 -7.34 -14.62
C ILE A 10 12.68 -6.45 -15.19
N VAL A 11 11.48 -6.99 -15.41
CA VAL A 11 10.35 -6.21 -15.90
C VAL A 11 9.95 -5.13 -14.88
N VAL A 12 9.90 -5.46 -13.59
CA VAL A 12 9.58 -4.51 -12.52
C VAL A 12 10.60 -3.38 -12.47
N ILE A 13 11.90 -3.67 -12.63
CA ILE A 13 12.93 -2.63 -12.66
C ILE A 13 12.70 -1.63 -13.80
N LEU A 14 12.32 -2.12 -14.99
CA LEU A 14 12.03 -1.27 -16.15
C LEU A 14 10.79 -0.41 -15.91
N VAL A 15 9.73 -0.98 -15.35
CA VAL A 15 8.52 -0.22 -14.98
C VAL A 15 8.86 0.88 -13.97
N VAL A 16 9.67 0.58 -12.96
CA VAL A 16 10.10 1.58 -11.96
C VAL A 16 10.94 2.69 -12.58
N LEU A 17 11.82 2.38 -13.55
CA LEU A 17 12.61 3.38 -14.27
C LEU A 17 11.75 4.27 -15.17
N LEU A 18 10.78 3.70 -15.89
CA LEU A 18 9.91 4.45 -16.81
C LEU A 18 8.92 5.38 -16.08
N PHE A 19 8.31 4.88 -15.01
CA PHE A 19 7.28 5.62 -14.27
C PHE A 19 7.85 6.42 -13.09
N GLY A 20 9.07 6.09 -12.64
CA GLY A 20 9.74 6.69 -11.49
C GLY A 20 9.14 6.25 -10.15
N ARG A 21 9.98 6.23 -9.12
CA ARG A 21 9.59 5.87 -7.73
C ARG A 21 8.49 6.75 -7.14
N GLY A 22 8.37 8.00 -7.57
CA GLY A 22 7.41 8.97 -7.03
C GLY A 22 5.96 8.62 -7.36
N LYS A 23 5.68 8.26 -8.62
CA LYS A 23 4.32 7.90 -9.06
C LYS A 23 3.87 6.56 -8.46
N ILE A 24 4.78 5.60 -8.39
CA ILE A 24 4.49 4.25 -7.87
C ILE A 24 4.19 4.28 -6.37
N SER A 25 4.88 5.11 -5.59
CA SER A 25 4.65 5.21 -4.15
C SER A 25 3.23 5.71 -3.81
N SER A 26 2.77 6.77 -4.48
CA SER A 26 1.41 7.29 -4.29
C SER A 26 0.34 6.29 -4.71
N LEU A 27 0.50 5.65 -5.87
CA LEU A 27 -0.44 4.63 -6.36
C LEU A 27 -0.47 3.39 -5.46
N MET A 28 0.68 2.93 -4.97
CA MET A 28 0.76 1.80 -4.05
C MET A 28 0.06 2.12 -2.73
N GLY A 29 0.14 3.36 -2.24
CA GLY A 29 -0.58 3.80 -1.04
C GLY A 29 -2.10 3.69 -1.17
N ASP A 30 -2.66 4.14 -2.31
CA ASP A 30 -4.10 4.06 -2.57
C ASP A 30 -4.57 2.62 -2.80
N VAL A 31 -3.77 1.83 -3.52
CA VAL A 31 -4.00 0.38 -3.70
C VAL A 31 -3.96 -0.36 -2.37
N ALA A 32 -2.98 -0.06 -1.49
CA ALA A 32 -2.86 -0.68 -0.18
C ALA A 32 -4.06 -0.35 0.72
N LYS A 33 -4.56 0.90 0.70
CA LYS A 33 -5.79 1.29 1.41
C LYS A 33 -7.02 0.55 0.88
N GLY A 34 -7.14 0.39 -0.45
CA GLY A 34 -8.21 -0.38 -1.09
C GLY A 34 -8.19 -1.86 -0.69
N ILE A 35 -7.02 -2.50 -0.79
CA ILE A 35 -6.84 -3.91 -0.40
C ILE A 35 -7.06 -4.11 1.11
N LYS A 36 -6.60 -3.18 1.97
CA LYS A 36 -6.82 -3.24 3.43
C LYS A 36 -8.31 -3.17 3.78
N SER A 37 -9.05 -2.30 3.10
CA SER A 37 -10.50 -2.15 3.30
C SER A 37 -11.26 -3.37 2.77
N PHE A 38 -10.83 -3.92 1.63
CA PHE A 38 -11.38 -5.15 1.07
C PHE A 38 -11.15 -6.36 1.98
N LYS A 39 -9.93 -6.52 2.50
CA LYS A 39 -9.60 -7.57 3.48
C LYS A 39 -10.38 -7.40 4.78
N LYS A 40 -10.53 -6.16 5.27
CA LYS A 40 -11.32 -5.87 6.48
C LYS A 40 -12.80 -6.21 6.27
N GLY A 41 -13.37 -5.84 5.11
CA GLY A 41 -14.76 -6.15 4.75
C GLY A 41 -15.02 -7.66 4.59
N MET A 42 -14.07 -8.41 4.01
CA MET A 42 -14.20 -9.87 3.94
C MET A 42 -13.97 -10.56 5.28
N ALA A 43 -13.12 -10.01 6.15
CA ALA A 43 -12.87 -10.57 7.48
C ALA A 43 -14.02 -10.30 8.45
N SER A 44 -14.72 -9.16 8.32
CA SER A 44 -15.90 -8.83 9.14
C SER A 44 -17.10 -9.75 8.90
N ASP A 45 -17.14 -10.45 7.76
CA ASP A 45 -18.19 -11.45 7.47
C ASP A 45 -17.92 -12.82 8.15
N ILE A 46 -16.69 -13.07 8.63
CA ILE A 46 -16.24 -14.40 9.10
C ILE A 46 -16.01 -14.43 10.62
N THR A 47 -15.88 -13.29 11.30
CA THR A 47 -15.67 -13.26 12.76
C THR A 47 -16.19 -11.95 13.36
N ASP A 48 -17.27 -12.04 14.13
CA ASP A 48 -17.71 -11.00 15.07
C ASP A 48 -16.66 -10.84 16.19
N GLU A 49 -15.61 -10.06 15.96
CA GLU A 49 -14.76 -9.55 17.05
C GLU A 49 -14.35 -8.09 16.79
N PRO A 50 -14.49 -7.20 17.79
CA PRO A 50 -14.07 -5.82 17.64
C PRO A 50 -12.55 -5.70 17.82
N GLU A 51 -11.89 -5.00 16.89
CA GLU A 51 -10.65 -4.18 17.04
C GLU A 51 -9.62 -4.38 15.90
N PRO A 52 -8.62 -3.49 15.70
CA PRO A 52 -8.31 -2.23 16.38
C PRO A 52 -8.34 -1.00 15.45
N LYS A 53 -8.32 0.14 16.13
CA LYS A 53 -8.31 1.52 15.63
C LYS A 53 -7.10 1.79 14.73
N ASN A 54 -7.31 2.73 13.82
CA ASN A 54 -6.35 3.21 12.82
C ASN A 54 -4.93 3.40 13.37
N ILE A 55 -3.99 2.61 12.86
CA ILE A 55 -2.59 3.01 12.76
C ILE A 55 -2.50 3.89 11.50
N SER A 56 -2.86 5.15 11.68
CA SER A 56 -2.41 6.23 10.82
C SER A 56 -1.94 7.28 11.80
N GLU A 57 -0.74 7.06 12.32
CA GLU A 57 0.02 8.04 13.07
C GLU A 57 0.12 9.28 12.17
N GLU A 58 -0.77 10.22 12.51
CA GLU A 58 -0.58 11.66 12.50
C GLU A 58 0.88 12.06 12.31
N LYS A 59 1.26 12.32 11.05
CA LYS A 59 2.45 13.12 10.79
C LYS A 59 2.07 14.56 11.07
N GLN A 60 2.45 14.99 12.26
CA GLN A 60 2.57 16.36 12.75
C GLN A 60 2.61 17.40 11.62
N ASP A 61 1.53 18.17 11.48
CA ASP A 61 1.61 19.55 11.04
C ASP A 61 0.86 20.38 12.09
N SER A 62 1.62 21.03 12.95
CA SER A 62 1.18 22.17 13.73
C SER A 62 2.37 23.10 13.83
N ASN A 63 2.56 23.86 12.76
CA ASN A 63 3.02 25.24 12.85
C ASN A 63 2.23 25.96 13.95
N ASN A 64 2.81 26.11 15.14
CA ASN A 64 2.59 27.25 16.03
C ASN A 64 3.54 27.18 17.23
N LYS A 65 4.63 27.95 17.22
CA LYS A 65 4.93 28.87 18.32
C LYS A 65 6.01 29.88 17.93
N ASP A 66 5.72 31.10 18.34
CA ASP A 66 6.47 32.37 18.32
C ASP A 66 8.00 32.30 18.26
#